data_AF-A0A5J5TJJ9-F1
#
_entry.id   AF-A0A5J5TJJ9-F1
#
_cell.length_a   1.000
_cell.length_b   1.000
_cell.length_c   1.000
_cell.angle_alpha   90.00
_cell.angle_beta   90.00
_cell.angle_gamma   90.00
#
_symmetry.space_group_name_H-M   'P 1'
#
loop_
_entity.id
_entity.type
_entity.pdbx_description
1 polymer ?
#
loop_
_entity_poly.entity_id
_entity_poly.type
_entity_poly.pdbx_seq_one_letter_code
_entity_poly.pdbx_strand_id
1 'polypeptide(L)'
;MEATADPSSEISIDDAGSSTVSPISDHDLFAQLESLRHDYHALRSKSSSMEESLCLLQQQRDEAIAQTAALTEKVHESSLERDFLRRQVEEFEVILRENEGGFAKKIDEESKAKFELEEKLEFYRGKVDELESETKVRNELFEKSLDSICSVKESLVEIIEILNDEKEVTENVDGESEKMELEDEELWNFERKLSTVLKLAREANSKAYEFKEARKKEKRELESSVVSLTEENRDINSLLRIALVEKEAVEKNLNKLKGNTEQKRVALLHIAERGLQRVGFGFMMGSGSNEQATESSGASTTSIGSKSDGSECEEEVVSLASMVEKIMKNLRLEISQLRRSLEESRSDTERLQSLTEKQAQKLEENTLYIKELEDREMVLAQNVDELLMEIKETEADVARWREACELEVEAGKKEVEEREKLLQL
;
A
#
# COMPACT_ATOMS: atom_id res chain seq x y z
N MET A 1 -93.49 -15.34 30.35
CA MET A 1 -94.09 -14.01 30.13
C MET A 1 -95.26 -14.25 29.18
N GLU A 2 -96.44 -14.54 29.73
CA GLU A 2 -97.49 -13.53 30.03
C GLU A 2 -97.98 -12.86 28.73
N ALA A 3 -99.25 -12.81 28.35
CA ALA A 3 -100.49 -13.13 29.07
C ALA A 3 -101.63 -13.42 28.08
N THR A 4 -102.56 -14.25 28.56
CA THR A 4 -103.97 -14.37 28.18
C THR A 4 -104.73 -13.04 28.15
N ALA A 5 -105.70 -12.89 27.23
CA ALA A 5 -107.03 -12.30 27.52
C ALA A 5 -107.97 -12.34 26.29
N ASP A 6 -109.00 -13.17 26.39
CA ASP A 6 -110.34 -12.92 25.83
C ASP A 6 -110.92 -11.63 26.43
N PRO A 7 -111.92 -11.01 25.77
CA PRO A 7 -113.18 -10.92 26.48
C PRO A 7 -114.40 -11.24 25.60
N SER A 8 -115.10 -12.28 26.04
CA SER A 8 -116.56 -12.35 25.94
C SER A 8 -117.19 -11.15 26.68
N SER A 9 -118.25 -10.58 26.14
CA SER A 9 -119.15 -9.71 26.90
C SER A 9 -120.59 -9.98 26.47
N GLU A 10 -121.26 -10.71 27.35
CA GLU A 10 -122.71 -10.82 27.51
C GLU A 10 -123.33 -9.42 27.61
N ILE A 11 -124.45 -9.20 26.93
CA ILE A 11 -125.40 -8.14 27.28
C ILE A 11 -126.79 -8.77 27.41
N SER A 12 -127.17 -8.86 28.67
CA SER A 12 -128.49 -8.78 29.32
C SER A 12 -129.74 -9.18 28.53
N ILE A 13 -130.31 -10.28 29.03
CA ILE A 13 -131.72 -10.65 28.97
C ILE A 13 -132.46 -9.72 29.95
N ASP A 14 -133.44 -8.97 29.47
CA ASP A 14 -134.51 -8.38 30.29
C ASP A 14 -135.85 -8.98 29.85
N ASP A 15 -136.58 -9.48 30.85
CA ASP A 15 -137.85 -10.19 30.77
C ASP A 15 -139.03 -9.28 31.11
N ALA A 16 -140.17 -9.62 30.51
CA ALA A 16 -141.56 -9.30 30.87
C ALA A 16 -142.10 -7.87 30.71
N GLY A 17 -143.09 -7.74 29.80
CA GLY A 17 -144.20 -6.81 30.02
C GLY A 17 -145.01 -6.34 28.81
N SER A 18 -146.20 -6.93 28.65
CA SER A 18 -147.42 -6.31 28.11
C SER A 18 -147.70 -6.33 26.59
N SER A 19 -148.67 -7.20 26.30
CA SER A 19 -149.57 -7.25 25.15
C SER A 19 -150.14 -5.88 24.72
N THR A 20 -149.96 -5.54 23.44
CA THR A 20 -150.98 -4.89 22.61
C THR A 20 -150.72 -5.23 21.14
N VAL A 21 -151.47 -6.19 20.61
CA VAL A 21 -151.52 -6.49 19.17
C VAL A 21 -152.31 -5.39 18.49
N SER A 22 -151.61 -4.47 17.82
CA SER A 22 -152.20 -3.57 16.83
C SER A 22 -152.29 -4.30 15.48
N PRO A 23 -153.33 -4.05 14.66
CA PRO A 23 -153.43 -4.66 13.35
C PRO A 23 -152.33 -4.08 12.45
N ILE A 24 -151.37 -4.91 12.05
CA ILE A 24 -150.33 -4.55 11.08
C ILE A 24 -151.03 -4.26 9.75
N SER A 25 -150.96 -3.01 9.32
CA SER A 25 -151.43 -2.56 8.00
C SER A 25 -150.43 -3.04 6.94
N ASP A 26 -150.90 -3.47 5.76
CA ASP A 26 -150.06 -3.89 4.62
C ASP A 26 -149.01 -2.82 4.22
N HIS A 27 -149.26 -1.55 4.57
CA HIS A 27 -148.31 -0.45 4.36
C HIS A 27 -147.07 -0.52 5.27
N ASP A 28 -147.18 -1.03 6.50
CA ASP A 28 -146.05 -1.14 7.45
C ASP A 28 -145.10 -2.29 7.06
N LEU A 29 -145.64 -3.36 6.47
CA LEU A 29 -144.83 -4.44 5.89
C LEU A 29 -144.05 -3.97 4.67
N PHE A 30 -144.67 -3.14 3.82
CA PHE A 30 -144.01 -2.59 2.64
C PHE A 30 -142.87 -1.64 3.01
N ALA A 31 -143.08 -0.78 4.02
CA ALA A 31 -142.03 0.11 4.55
C ALA A 31 -140.85 -0.66 5.17
N GLN A 32 -141.12 -1.76 5.88
CA GLN A 32 -140.06 -2.64 6.42
C GLN A 32 -139.27 -3.34 5.31
N LEU A 33 -139.94 -3.80 4.25
CA LEU A 33 -139.29 -4.46 3.12
C LEU A 33 -138.45 -3.47 2.29
N GLU A 34 -138.92 -2.23 2.13
CA GLU A 34 -138.11 -1.15 1.56
C GLU A 34 -136.91 -0.79 2.45
N SER A 35 -137.06 -0.68 3.78
CA SER A 35 -135.93 -0.46 4.70
C SER A 35 -134.88 -1.57 4.58
N LEU A 36 -135.31 -2.84 4.59
CA LEU A 36 -134.42 -3.99 4.45
C LEU A 36 -133.69 -3.99 3.10
N ARG A 37 -134.34 -3.52 2.03
CA ARG A 37 -133.72 -3.37 0.71
C ARG A 37 -132.66 -2.26 0.72
N HIS A 38 -132.93 -1.13 1.38
CA HIS A 38 -131.94 -0.06 1.55
C HIS A 38 -130.74 -0.54 2.38
N ASP A 39 -130.98 -1.26 3.48
CA ASP A 39 -129.93 -1.84 4.32
C ASP A 39 -129.09 -2.87 3.56
N TYR A 40 -129.72 -3.73 2.74
CA TYR A 40 -129.02 -4.67 1.88
C TYR A 40 -128.16 -3.96 0.83
N HIS A 41 -128.67 -2.91 0.18
CA HIS A 41 -127.89 -2.12 -0.77
C HIS A 41 -126.72 -1.40 -0.09
N ALA A 42 -126.92 -0.85 1.12
CA ALA A 42 -125.87 -0.22 1.92
C ALA A 42 -124.80 -1.24 2.35
N LEU A 43 -125.22 -2.43 2.81
CA LEU A 43 -124.31 -3.52 3.16
C LEU A 43 -123.53 -4.01 1.94
N ARG A 44 -124.18 -4.13 0.77
CA ARG A 44 -123.53 -4.52 -0.48
C ARG A 44 -122.51 -3.47 -0.93
N SER A 45 -122.83 -2.17 -0.81
CA SER A 45 -121.89 -1.08 -1.10
C SER A 45 -120.70 -1.10 -0.14
N LYS A 46 -120.95 -1.29 1.17
CA LYS A 46 -119.89 -1.43 2.18
C LYS A 46 -119.02 -2.65 1.93
N SER A 47 -119.62 -3.78 1.54
CA SER A 47 -118.90 -5.00 1.16
C SER A 47 -118.01 -4.77 -0.05
N SER A 48 -118.52 -4.11 -1.09
CA SER A 48 -117.73 -3.76 -2.30
C SER A 48 -116.55 -2.84 -1.95
N SER A 49 -116.78 -1.81 -1.13
CA SER A 49 -115.72 -0.90 -0.68
C SER A 49 -114.68 -1.62 0.19
N MET A 50 -115.10 -2.55 1.04
CA MET A 50 -114.20 -3.37 1.84
C MET A 50 -113.36 -4.31 0.96
N GLU A 51 -113.97 -4.93 -0.07
CA GLU A 51 -113.27 -5.79 -1.03
C GLU A 51 -112.22 -5.02 -1.82
N GLU A 52 -112.54 -3.81 -2.30
CA GLU A 52 -111.58 -2.89 -2.93
C GLU A 52 -110.42 -2.53 -1.98
N SER A 53 -110.72 -2.26 -0.71
CA SER A 53 -109.68 -1.96 0.29
C SER A 53 -108.76 -3.15 0.58
N LEU A 54 -109.30 -4.38 0.58
CA LEU A 54 -108.52 -5.60 0.74
C LEU A 54 -107.59 -5.83 -0.45
N CYS A 55 -108.05 -5.58 -1.67
CA CYS A 55 -107.23 -5.66 -2.88
C CYS A 55 -106.05 -4.68 -2.84
N LEU A 56 -106.28 -3.42 -2.40
CA LEU A 56 -105.21 -2.43 -2.25
C LEU A 56 -104.19 -2.83 -1.18
N LEU A 57 -104.64 -3.32 -0.03
CA LEU A 57 -103.74 -3.81 1.02
C LEU A 57 -102.92 -5.01 0.56
N GLN A 58 -103.53 -5.91 -0.21
CA GLN A 58 -102.84 -7.06 -0.78
C GLN A 58 -101.77 -6.62 -1.78
N GLN A 59 -102.07 -5.65 -2.65
CA GLN A 59 -101.10 -5.08 -3.57
C GLN A 59 -99.93 -4.43 -2.83
N GLN A 60 -100.20 -3.62 -1.81
CA GLN A 60 -99.15 -2.99 -0.99
C GLN A 60 -98.28 -4.01 -0.26
N ARG A 61 -98.90 -5.07 0.27
CA ARG A 61 -98.18 -6.19 0.89
C ARG A 61 -97.25 -6.86 -0.12
N ASP A 62 -97.74 -7.17 -1.31
CA ASP A 62 -96.95 -7.86 -2.34
C ASP A 62 -95.80 -6.99 -2.85
N GLU A 63 -96.03 -5.68 -2.99
CA GLU A 63 -94.97 -4.70 -3.32
C GLU A 63 -93.92 -4.62 -2.20
N ALA A 64 -94.33 -4.56 -0.94
CA ALA A 64 -93.41 -4.55 0.21
C ALA A 64 -92.59 -5.85 0.30
N ILE A 65 -93.19 -7.00 0.01
CA ILE A 65 -92.49 -8.29 -0.07
C ILE A 65 -91.44 -8.26 -1.19
N ALA A 66 -91.80 -7.77 -2.38
CA ALA A 66 -90.88 -7.67 -3.50
C ALA A 66 -89.69 -6.74 -3.19
N GLN A 67 -89.96 -5.57 -2.57
CA GLN A 67 -88.90 -4.65 -2.13
C GLN A 67 -88.00 -5.27 -1.05
N THR A 68 -88.59 -5.99 -0.09
CA THR A 68 -87.83 -6.68 0.96
C THR A 68 -86.93 -7.77 0.38
N ALA A 69 -87.42 -8.54 -0.61
CA ALA A 69 -86.63 -9.54 -1.30
C ALA A 69 -85.44 -8.90 -2.04
N ALA A 70 -85.68 -7.83 -2.81
CA ALA A 70 -84.62 -7.12 -3.53
C ALA A 70 -83.57 -6.48 -2.59
N LEU A 71 -83.99 -5.93 -1.45
CA LEU A 71 -83.06 -5.42 -0.43
C LEU A 71 -82.24 -6.54 0.21
N THR A 72 -82.85 -7.70 0.46
CA THR A 72 -82.15 -8.86 1.03
C THR A 72 -81.07 -9.37 0.09
N GLU A 73 -81.34 -9.40 -1.22
CA GLU A 73 -80.35 -9.76 -2.24
C GLU A 73 -79.18 -8.78 -2.26
N LYS A 74 -79.44 -7.46 -2.29
CA LYS A 74 -78.38 -6.44 -2.23
C LYS A 74 -77.54 -6.51 -0.96
N VAL A 75 -78.17 -6.78 0.19
CA VAL A 75 -77.45 -6.98 1.46
C VAL A 75 -76.57 -8.23 1.39
N HIS A 76 -77.04 -9.30 0.75
CA HIS A 76 -76.25 -10.51 0.56
C HIS A 76 -75.04 -10.25 -0.35
N GLU A 77 -75.24 -9.60 -1.50
CA GLU A 77 -74.15 -9.22 -2.42
C GLU A 77 -73.10 -8.35 -1.72
N SER A 78 -73.53 -7.31 -0.99
CA SER A 78 -72.63 -6.44 -0.22
C SER A 78 -71.90 -7.20 0.89
N SER A 79 -72.54 -8.20 1.51
CA SER A 79 -71.87 -9.08 2.48
C SER A 79 -70.78 -9.91 1.84
N LEU A 80 -71.01 -10.48 0.65
CA LEU A 80 -70.01 -11.24 -0.08
C LEU A 80 -68.81 -10.38 -0.49
N GLU A 81 -69.06 -9.16 -0.97
CA GLU A 81 -68.01 -8.20 -1.32
C GLU A 81 -67.18 -7.81 -0.08
N ARG A 82 -67.85 -7.48 1.04
CA ARG A 82 -67.17 -7.17 2.30
C ARG A 82 -66.30 -8.33 2.78
N ASP A 83 -66.79 -9.57 2.68
CA ASP A 83 -66.06 -10.75 3.12
C ASP A 83 -64.92 -11.13 2.16
N PHE A 84 -65.01 -10.75 0.87
CA PHE A 84 -63.91 -10.81 -0.08
C PHE A 84 -62.82 -9.77 0.26
N LEU A 85 -63.20 -8.50 0.44
CA LEU A 85 -62.27 -7.42 0.79
C LEU A 85 -61.56 -7.70 2.12
N ARG A 86 -62.28 -8.23 3.12
CA ARG A 86 -61.69 -8.61 4.42
C ARG A 86 -60.58 -9.64 4.25
N ARG A 87 -60.80 -10.69 3.46
CA ARG A 87 -59.79 -11.72 3.18
C ARG A 87 -58.57 -11.13 2.46
N GLN A 88 -58.79 -10.22 1.52
CA GLN A 88 -57.70 -9.56 0.82
C GLN A 88 -56.87 -8.66 1.75
N VAL A 89 -57.50 -7.95 2.69
CA VAL A 89 -56.80 -7.18 3.72
C VAL A 89 -55.97 -8.09 4.61
N GLU A 90 -56.53 -9.21 5.08
CA GLU A 90 -55.80 -10.19 5.90
C GLU A 90 -54.58 -10.76 5.15
N GLU A 91 -54.70 -11.05 3.85
CA GLU A 91 -53.58 -11.50 3.01
C GLU A 91 -52.48 -10.43 2.89
N PHE A 92 -52.85 -9.18 2.64
CA PHE A 92 -51.88 -8.08 2.59
C PHE A 92 -51.20 -7.82 3.94
N GLU A 93 -51.91 -7.94 5.06
CA GLU A 93 -51.33 -7.82 6.40
C GLU A 93 -50.28 -8.91 6.69
N VAL A 94 -50.51 -10.14 6.21
CA VAL A 94 -49.54 -11.24 6.32
C VAL A 94 -48.30 -10.93 5.49
N ILE A 95 -48.47 -10.58 4.20
CA ILE A 95 -47.35 -10.24 3.31
C ILE A 95 -46.55 -9.06 3.87
N LEU A 96 -47.23 -8.03 4.38
CA LEU A 96 -46.57 -6.87 4.98
C LEU A 96 -45.71 -7.28 6.17
N ARG A 97 -46.24 -8.11 7.08
CA ARG A 97 -45.52 -8.59 8.25
C ARG A 97 -44.31 -9.44 7.89
N GLU A 98 -44.43 -10.30 6.88
CA GLU A 98 -43.31 -11.10 6.36
C GLU A 98 -42.22 -10.22 5.76
N ASN A 99 -42.60 -9.21 4.98
CA ASN A 99 -41.67 -8.23 4.42
C ASN A 99 -40.98 -7.41 5.52
N GLU A 100 -41.72 -6.90 6.50
CA GLU A 100 -41.15 -6.18 7.65
C GLU A 100 -40.13 -7.05 8.41
N GLY A 101 -40.46 -8.32 8.63
CA GLY A 101 -39.53 -9.29 9.23
C GLY A 101 -38.30 -9.54 8.38
N GLY A 102 -38.44 -9.60 7.04
CA GLY A 102 -37.34 -9.70 6.10
C GLY A 102 -36.41 -8.48 6.13
N PHE A 103 -36.97 -7.27 6.11
CA PHE A 103 -36.20 -6.03 6.23
C PHE A 103 -35.47 -5.93 7.57
N ALA A 104 -36.11 -6.30 8.68
CA ALA A 104 -35.48 -6.28 10.00
C ALA A 104 -34.26 -7.21 10.06
N LYS A 105 -34.35 -8.42 9.48
CA LYS A 105 -33.21 -9.35 9.39
C LYS A 105 -32.09 -8.78 8.51
N LYS A 106 -32.43 -8.23 7.34
CA LYS A 106 -31.45 -7.63 6.43
C LYS A 106 -30.70 -6.47 7.09
N ILE A 107 -31.40 -5.62 7.85
CA ILE A 107 -30.78 -4.52 8.61
C ILE A 107 -29.82 -5.05 9.68
N ASP A 108 -30.18 -6.11 10.41
CA ASP A 108 -29.31 -6.72 11.43
C ASP A 108 -28.05 -7.34 10.80
N GLU A 109 -28.20 -8.06 9.68
CA GLU A 109 -27.08 -8.63 8.92
C GLU A 109 -26.15 -7.55 8.37
N GLU A 110 -26.71 -6.49 7.77
CA GLU A 110 -25.94 -5.35 7.25
C GLU A 110 -25.22 -4.59 8.37
N SER A 111 -25.86 -4.45 9.54
CA SER A 111 -25.26 -3.80 10.72
C SER A 111 -24.07 -4.61 11.26
N LYS A 112 -24.18 -5.95 11.29
CA LYS A 112 -23.08 -6.84 11.67
C LYS A 112 -21.92 -6.75 10.69
N ALA A 113 -22.21 -6.83 9.38
CA ALA A 113 -21.20 -6.69 8.34
C ALA A 113 -20.48 -5.33 8.39
N LYS A 114 -21.23 -4.25 8.65
CA LYS A 114 -20.66 -2.91 8.85
C LYS A 114 -19.73 -2.85 10.05
N PHE A 115 -20.12 -3.45 11.18
CA PHE A 115 -19.29 -3.50 12.38
C PHE A 115 -17.97 -4.26 12.15
N GLU A 116 -18.02 -5.42 11.48
CA GLU A 116 -16.82 -6.17 11.11
C GLU A 116 -15.89 -5.39 10.18
N LEU A 117 -16.46 -4.61 9.25
CA LEU A 117 -15.67 -3.75 8.35
C LEU A 117 -15.00 -2.61 9.13
N GLU A 118 -15.72 -2.00 10.08
CA GLU A 118 -15.22 -0.93 10.93
C GLU A 118 -14.04 -1.42 11.81
N GLU A 119 -14.14 -2.63 12.38
CA GLU A 119 -13.05 -3.26 13.11
C GLU A 119 -11.81 -3.47 12.24
N LYS A 120 -11.98 -3.96 11.00
CA LYS A 120 -10.88 -4.12 10.04
C LYS A 120 -10.26 -2.78 9.67
N LEU A 121 -11.07 -1.75 9.42
CA LEU A 121 -10.58 -0.40 9.12
C LEU A 121 -9.74 0.16 10.27
N GLU A 122 -10.17 -0.06 11.51
CA GLU A 122 -9.41 0.39 12.68
C GLU A 122 -8.08 -0.37 12.84
N PHE A 123 -8.08 -1.67 12.56
CA PHE A 123 -6.84 -2.45 12.49
C PHE A 123 -5.87 -1.91 11.43
N TYR A 124 -6.36 -1.65 10.21
CA TYR A 124 -5.51 -1.11 9.14
C TYR A 124 -5.04 0.31 9.45
N ARG A 125 -5.87 1.15 10.08
CA ARG A 125 -5.48 2.47 10.55
C ARG A 125 -4.32 2.37 11.54
N GLY A 126 -4.44 1.53 12.57
CA GLY A 126 -3.37 1.34 13.55
C GLY A 126 -2.07 0.83 12.91
N LYS A 127 -2.16 -0.04 11.89
CA LYS A 127 -1.00 -0.51 11.14
C LYS A 127 -0.35 0.59 10.29
N VAL A 128 -1.15 1.48 9.70
CA VAL A 128 -0.64 2.66 8.98
C VAL A 128 0.09 3.58 9.95
N ASP A 129 -0.49 3.88 11.10
CA ASP A 129 0.13 4.72 12.13
C ASP A 129 1.48 4.12 12.61
N GLU A 130 1.55 2.79 12.77
CA GLU A 130 2.80 2.09 13.11
C GLU A 130 3.87 2.28 12.01
N LEU A 131 3.52 2.03 10.74
CA LEU A 131 4.44 2.18 9.60
C LEU A 131 4.88 3.64 9.38
N GLU A 132 3.99 4.62 9.60
CA GLU A 132 4.33 6.04 9.56
C GLU A 132 5.32 6.39 10.67
N SER A 133 5.12 5.85 11.89
CA SER A 133 6.05 6.06 13.00
C SER A 133 7.43 5.44 12.74
N GLU A 134 7.50 4.24 12.16
CA GLU A 134 8.75 3.59 11.77
C GLU A 134 9.47 4.38 10.67
N THR A 135 8.73 4.84 9.67
CA THR A 135 9.26 5.69 8.58
C THR A 135 9.82 6.99 9.12
N LYS A 136 9.13 7.64 10.06
CA LYS A 136 9.63 8.85 10.71
C LYS A 136 10.94 8.61 11.46
N VAL A 137 11.03 7.53 12.25
CA VAL A 137 12.27 7.16 12.95
C VAL A 137 13.41 6.88 11.97
N ARG A 138 13.12 6.17 10.87
CA ARG A 138 14.09 5.91 9.80
C ARG A 138 14.60 7.20 9.17
N ASN A 139 13.73 8.15 8.86
CA ASN A 139 14.11 9.42 8.24
C ASN A 139 14.97 10.27 9.20
N GLU A 140 14.64 10.31 10.50
CA GLU A 140 15.49 10.96 11.51
C GLU A 140 16.91 10.34 11.59
N LEU A 141 17.05 9.03 11.33
CA LEU A 141 18.35 8.37 11.24
C LEU A 141 19.08 8.71 9.94
N PHE A 142 18.37 8.82 8.82
CA PHE A 142 18.96 9.27 7.55
C PHE A 142 19.50 10.69 7.65
N GLU A 143 18.78 11.64 8.27
CA GLU A 143 19.27 13.00 8.49
C GLU A 143 20.57 13.02 9.30
N LYS A 144 20.61 12.34 10.45
CA LYS A 144 21.83 12.26 11.30
C LYS A 144 23.02 11.62 10.58
N SER A 145 22.76 10.60 9.75
CA SER A 145 23.80 9.93 8.99
C SER A 145 24.25 10.77 7.79
N LEU A 146 23.37 11.55 7.16
CA LEU A 146 23.73 12.54 6.13
C LEU A 146 24.64 13.62 6.68
N ASP A 147 24.36 14.16 7.87
CA ASP A 147 25.24 15.14 8.54
C ASP A 147 26.63 14.56 8.80
N SER A 148 26.68 13.31 9.26
CA SER A 148 27.94 12.59 9.49
C SER A 148 28.72 12.36 8.19
N ILE A 149 28.04 11.95 7.11
CA ILE A 149 28.64 11.74 5.78
C ILE A 149 29.19 13.06 5.23
N CYS A 150 28.45 14.17 5.36
CA CYS A 150 28.93 15.49 4.95
C CYS A 150 30.19 15.90 5.72
N SER A 151 30.23 15.69 7.03
CA SER A 151 31.43 15.99 7.84
C SER A 151 32.65 15.16 7.42
N VAL A 152 32.45 13.86 7.12
CA VAL A 152 33.51 12.99 6.58
C VAL A 152 33.96 13.47 5.19
N LYS A 153 33.02 13.87 4.33
CA LYS A 153 33.32 14.43 3.00
C LYS A 153 34.25 15.63 3.11
N GLU A 154 33.89 16.60 3.97
CA GLU A 154 34.68 17.81 4.21
C GLU A 154 36.08 17.47 4.74
N SER A 155 36.18 16.55 5.70
CA SER A 155 37.46 16.09 6.25
C SER A 155 38.36 15.46 5.19
N LEU A 156 37.78 14.66 4.29
CA LEU A 156 38.55 14.02 3.20
C LEU A 156 39.02 15.04 2.16
N VAL A 157 38.19 16.03 1.83
CA VAL A 157 38.58 17.14 0.94
C VAL A 157 39.75 17.91 1.56
N GLU A 158 39.67 18.25 2.85
CA GLU A 158 40.76 18.94 3.55
C GLU A 158 42.07 18.12 3.53
N ILE A 159 42.01 16.81 3.77
CA ILE A 159 43.18 15.92 3.69
C ILE A 159 43.78 15.91 2.28
N ILE A 160 42.93 15.82 1.26
CA ILE A 160 43.35 15.83 -0.15
C ILE A 160 44.03 17.16 -0.49
N GLU A 161 43.49 18.29 -0.03
CA GLU A 161 44.07 19.63 -0.23
C GLU A 161 45.42 19.78 0.46
N ILE A 162 45.57 19.32 1.71
CA ILE A 162 46.84 19.38 2.46
C ILE A 162 47.94 18.55 1.79
N LEU A 163 47.58 17.41 1.20
CA LEU A 163 48.55 16.51 0.53
C LEU A 163 48.88 16.93 -0.90
N ASN A 164 48.13 17.87 -1.49
CA ASN A 164 48.38 18.36 -2.84
C ASN A 164 49.34 19.56 -2.80
N ASP A 165 50.59 19.35 -3.18
CA ASP A 165 51.57 20.45 -3.31
C ASP A 165 51.29 21.34 -4.54
N GLU A 166 50.55 20.83 -5.54
CA GLU A 166 50.03 21.59 -6.67
C GLU A 166 48.57 21.99 -6.42
N LYS A 167 48.32 23.29 -6.39
CA LYS A 167 47.02 23.91 -6.10
C LYS A 167 46.04 23.76 -7.27
N GLU A 168 45.76 22.54 -7.72
CA GLU A 168 44.58 22.27 -8.53
C GLU A 168 43.38 22.15 -7.58
N VAL A 169 42.55 23.18 -7.63
CA VAL A 169 41.28 23.26 -6.92
C VAL A 169 40.43 22.09 -7.42
N THR A 170 40.13 21.15 -6.54
CA THR A 170 39.14 20.09 -6.77
C THR A 170 37.75 20.72 -6.83
N GLU A 171 37.46 21.42 -7.92
CA GLU A 171 36.14 21.98 -8.19
C GLU A 171 35.17 20.82 -8.49
N ASN A 172 34.21 20.68 -7.58
CA ASN A 172 32.90 20.08 -7.79
C ASN A 172 32.87 18.63 -8.32
N VAL A 173 33.02 17.68 -7.39
CA VAL A 173 32.59 16.27 -7.56
C VAL A 173 31.07 16.11 -7.40
N ASP A 174 30.31 17.22 -7.34
CA ASP A 174 28.85 17.17 -7.33
C ASP A 174 28.36 17.15 -8.78
N GLY A 175 28.46 15.98 -9.40
CA GLY A 175 27.87 15.74 -10.71
C GLY A 175 26.36 15.84 -10.61
N GLU A 176 25.78 16.87 -11.24
CA GLU A 176 24.35 16.93 -11.57
C GLU A 176 23.96 15.64 -12.30
N SER A 177 23.34 14.72 -11.58
CA SER A 177 22.70 13.54 -12.17
C SER A 177 21.21 13.78 -12.19
N GLU A 178 20.68 13.70 -13.40
CA GLU A 178 19.30 13.80 -13.84
C GLU A 178 18.29 13.34 -12.77
N LYS A 179 17.34 14.23 -12.50
CA LYS A 179 16.21 14.04 -11.60
C LYS A 179 15.36 12.89 -12.15
N MET A 180 15.51 11.70 -11.59
CA MET A 180 14.58 10.60 -11.85
C MET A 180 13.56 10.60 -10.73
N GLU A 181 12.31 10.91 -11.07
CA GLU A 181 11.15 10.85 -10.19
C GLU A 181 10.95 9.40 -9.73
N LEU A 182 11.47 9.05 -8.55
CA LEU A 182 11.18 7.78 -7.88
C LEU A 182 10.91 8.04 -6.40
N GLU A 183 10.09 7.15 -5.82
CA GLU A 183 9.35 7.29 -4.56
C GLU A 183 10.19 7.50 -3.28
N ASP A 184 11.52 7.45 -3.34
CA ASP A 184 12.41 7.66 -2.19
C ASP A 184 13.62 8.55 -2.55
N GLU A 185 13.33 9.83 -2.82
CA GLU A 185 14.33 10.87 -3.16
C GLU A 185 15.41 10.99 -2.06
N GLU A 186 15.08 10.69 -0.80
CA GLU A 186 16.00 10.71 0.36
C GLU A 186 17.04 9.59 0.33
N LEU A 187 16.63 8.36 0.01
CA LEU A 187 17.50 7.18 0.02
C LEU A 187 18.51 7.25 -1.14
N TRP A 188 18.06 7.73 -2.30
CA TRP A 188 18.92 7.99 -3.44
C TRP A 188 19.94 9.11 -3.17
N ASN A 189 19.52 10.18 -2.50
CA ASN A 189 20.42 11.25 -2.07
C ASN A 189 21.48 10.76 -1.08
N PHE A 190 21.09 9.88 -0.15
CA PHE A 190 22.00 9.22 0.79
C PHE A 190 23.04 8.36 0.06
N GLU A 191 22.61 7.50 -0.87
CA GLU A 191 23.49 6.64 -1.66
C GLU A 191 24.47 7.46 -2.52
N ARG A 192 23.98 8.52 -3.20
CA ARG A 192 24.82 9.42 -4.00
C ARG A 192 25.93 10.03 -3.14
N LYS A 193 25.59 10.61 -2.00
CA LYS A 193 26.57 11.22 -1.08
C LYS A 193 27.57 10.18 -0.56
N LEU A 194 27.11 9.00 -0.17
CA LEU A 194 27.99 7.92 0.28
C LEU A 194 29.00 7.50 -0.81
N SER A 195 28.53 7.39 -2.06
CA SER A 195 29.38 7.10 -3.22
C SER A 195 30.44 8.18 -3.45
N THR A 196 30.10 9.46 -3.29
CA THR A 196 31.09 10.56 -3.39
C THR A 196 32.15 10.48 -2.30
N VAL A 197 31.76 10.22 -1.04
CA VAL A 197 32.70 10.03 0.07
C VAL A 197 33.63 8.84 -0.17
N LEU A 198 33.09 7.73 -0.71
CA LEU A 198 33.89 6.56 -1.06
C LEU A 198 34.95 6.88 -2.14
N LYS A 199 34.61 7.72 -3.12
CA LYS A 199 35.56 8.18 -4.15
C LYS A 199 36.65 9.06 -3.54
N LEU A 200 36.27 10.06 -2.74
CA LEU A 200 37.21 10.94 -2.04
C LEU A 200 38.13 10.15 -1.10
N ALA A 201 37.60 9.14 -0.38
CA ALA A 201 38.41 8.31 0.51
C ALA A 201 39.49 7.53 -0.27
N ARG A 202 39.18 7.04 -1.46
CA ARG A 202 40.18 6.38 -2.33
C ARG A 202 41.24 7.37 -2.81
N GLU A 203 40.82 8.57 -3.20
CA GLU A 203 41.74 9.62 -3.67
C GLU A 203 42.67 10.10 -2.55
N ALA A 204 42.12 10.41 -1.37
CA ALA A 204 42.89 10.78 -0.18
C ALA A 204 43.93 9.71 0.17
N ASN A 205 43.54 8.44 0.10
CA ASN A 205 44.46 7.33 0.33
C ASN A 205 45.57 7.28 -0.73
N SER A 206 45.26 7.45 -2.03
CA SER A 206 46.25 7.51 -3.11
C SER A 206 47.27 8.62 -2.88
N LYS A 207 46.81 9.85 -2.63
CA LYS A 207 47.69 11.00 -2.37
C LYS A 207 48.55 10.79 -1.13
N ALA A 208 48.02 10.17 -0.08
CA ALA A 208 48.79 9.85 1.13
C ALA A 208 49.93 8.84 0.84
N TYR A 209 49.69 7.85 -0.03
CA TYR A 209 50.73 6.93 -0.48
C TYR A 209 51.79 7.63 -1.34
N GLU A 210 51.38 8.49 -2.27
CA GLU A 210 52.29 9.27 -3.11
C GLU A 210 53.19 10.18 -2.27
N PHE A 211 52.62 10.95 -1.34
CA PHE A 211 53.36 11.80 -0.41
C PHE A 211 54.36 10.98 0.43
N LYS A 212 53.94 9.82 0.93
CA LYS A 212 54.81 8.93 1.71
C LYS A 212 56.01 8.42 0.89
N GLU A 213 55.80 8.07 -0.38
CA GLU A 213 56.88 7.63 -1.27
C GLU A 213 57.81 8.78 -1.69
N ALA A 214 57.25 9.97 -1.97
CA ALA A 214 58.03 11.18 -2.24
C ALA A 214 58.94 11.52 -1.06
N ARG A 215 58.40 11.51 0.17
CA ARG A 215 59.18 11.74 1.40
C ARG A 215 60.26 10.71 1.63
N LYS A 216 60.01 9.42 1.31
CA LYS A 216 61.05 8.37 1.37
C LYS A 216 62.15 8.58 0.33
N LYS A 217 61.80 9.09 -0.86
CA LYS A 217 62.77 9.39 -1.91
C LYS A 217 63.64 10.57 -1.50
N GLU A 218 63.05 11.68 -1.06
CA GLU A 218 63.76 12.85 -0.55
C GLU A 218 64.70 12.49 0.60
N LYS A 219 64.22 11.68 1.56
CA LYS A 219 65.06 11.17 2.65
C LYS A 219 66.30 10.41 2.14
N ARG A 220 66.14 9.52 1.16
CA ARG A 220 67.26 8.77 0.57
C ARG A 220 68.25 9.68 -0.15
N GLU A 221 67.75 10.70 -0.85
CA GLU A 221 68.58 11.70 -1.53
C GLU A 221 69.38 12.54 -0.53
N LEU A 222 68.74 13.01 0.55
CA LEU A 222 69.42 13.70 1.65
C LEU A 222 70.45 12.82 2.34
N GLU A 223 70.13 11.56 2.63
CA GLU A 223 71.09 10.59 3.19
C GLU A 223 72.29 10.39 2.26
N SER A 224 72.07 10.22 0.96
CA SER A 224 73.14 10.12 -0.04
C SER A 224 74.00 11.39 -0.10
N SER A 225 73.36 12.57 -0.03
CA SER A 225 74.04 13.86 -0.02
C SER A 225 74.91 14.02 1.23
N VAL A 226 74.39 13.63 2.41
CA VAL A 226 75.16 13.63 3.66
C VAL A 226 76.36 12.69 3.57
N VAL A 227 76.20 11.47 3.07
CA VAL A 227 77.33 10.54 2.88
C VAL A 227 78.38 11.15 1.96
N SER A 228 78.00 11.68 0.80
CA SER A 228 78.93 12.33 -0.13
C SER A 228 79.65 13.53 0.50
N LEU A 229 78.95 14.38 1.24
CA LEU A 229 79.57 15.51 1.96
C LEU A 229 80.50 15.06 3.09
N THR A 230 80.23 13.92 3.74
CA THR A 230 81.14 13.37 4.75
C THR A 230 82.40 12.77 4.13
N GLU A 231 82.29 12.15 2.95
CA GLU A 231 83.43 11.67 2.17
C GLU A 231 84.29 12.84 1.67
N GLU A 232 83.68 13.89 1.10
CA GLU A 232 84.40 15.09 0.68
C GLU A 232 85.09 15.78 1.86
N ASN A 233 84.42 15.90 3.01
CA ASN A 233 85.07 16.42 4.23
C ASN A 233 86.23 15.54 4.70
N ARG A 234 86.15 14.22 4.53
CA ARG A 234 87.25 13.29 4.85
C ARG A 234 88.43 13.52 3.90
N ASP A 235 88.17 13.70 2.61
CA ASP A 235 89.19 13.96 1.59
C ASP A 235 89.87 15.32 1.81
N ILE A 236 89.09 16.38 2.07
CA ILE A 236 89.60 17.70 2.45
C ILE A 236 90.46 17.60 3.72
N ASN A 237 90.02 16.88 4.75
CA ASN A 237 90.81 16.65 5.96
C ASN A 237 92.09 15.84 5.70
N SER A 238 92.08 14.93 4.74
CA SER A 238 93.27 14.18 4.30
C SER A 238 94.27 15.12 3.60
N LEU A 239 93.78 15.92 2.64
CA LEU A 239 94.57 16.92 1.93
C LEU A 239 95.17 17.96 2.87
N LEU A 240 94.40 18.45 3.85
CA LEU A 240 94.91 19.38 4.88
C LEU A 240 96.03 18.75 5.71
N ARG A 241 95.90 17.49 6.12
CA ARG A 241 96.97 16.77 6.83
C ARG A 241 98.23 16.63 5.98
N ILE A 242 98.08 16.27 4.70
CA ILE A 242 99.22 16.18 3.76
C ILE A 242 99.89 17.55 3.61
N ALA A 243 99.11 18.60 3.36
CA ALA A 243 99.61 19.97 3.21
C ALA A 243 100.32 20.48 4.47
N LEU A 244 99.81 20.15 5.67
CA LEU A 244 100.46 20.49 6.94
C LEU A 244 101.81 19.77 7.11
N VAL A 245 101.86 18.46 6.85
CA VAL A 245 103.11 17.68 6.91
C VAL A 245 104.14 18.20 5.90
N GLU A 246 103.69 18.53 4.69
CA GLU A 246 104.56 19.07 3.64
C GLU A 246 105.06 20.46 4.00
N LYS A 247 104.20 21.35 4.52
CA LYS A 247 104.60 22.66 5.07
C LYS A 247 105.67 22.50 6.15
N GLU A 248 105.50 21.62 7.13
CA GLU A 248 106.50 21.37 8.17
C GLU A 248 107.83 20.85 7.58
N ALA A 249 107.77 19.97 6.58
CA ALA A 249 108.97 19.48 5.89
C ALA A 249 109.71 20.60 5.16
N VAL A 250 108.97 21.51 4.51
CA VAL A 250 109.52 22.70 3.84
C VAL A 250 110.13 23.66 4.84
N GLU A 251 109.46 23.96 5.94
CA GLU A 251 110.00 24.82 7.01
C GLU A 251 111.29 24.22 7.60
N LYS A 252 111.34 22.90 7.85
CA LYS A 252 112.56 22.20 8.29
C LYS A 252 113.69 22.29 7.25
N ASN A 253 113.39 22.17 5.96
CA ASN A 253 114.38 22.26 4.89
C ASN A 253 114.87 23.71 4.67
N LEU A 254 113.99 24.70 4.79
CA LEU A 254 114.31 26.12 4.65
C LEU A 254 115.17 26.62 5.83
N ASN A 255 114.89 26.15 7.05
CA ASN A 255 115.68 26.47 8.24
C ASN A 255 117.14 25.93 8.16
N LYS A 256 117.43 24.97 7.29
CA LYS A 256 118.80 24.46 7.04
C LYS A 256 119.61 25.32 6.06
N LEU A 257 118.96 26.16 5.25
CA LEU A 257 119.65 27.11 4.36
C LEU A 257 119.92 28.44 5.10
N LYS A 258 121.07 28.54 5.75
CA LYS A 258 121.57 29.82 6.32
C LYS A 258 122.61 30.43 5.38
N GLY A 259 122.19 31.45 4.63
CA GLY A 259 123.06 32.29 3.78
C GLY A 259 122.77 32.15 2.28
N ASN A 260 122.63 33.30 1.61
CA ASN A 260 122.40 33.53 0.18
C ASN A 260 120.94 33.47 -0.35
N THR A 261 120.47 34.61 -0.86
CA THR A 261 119.07 34.91 -1.21
C THR A 261 118.61 34.20 -2.49
N GLU A 262 119.53 33.95 -3.44
CA GLU A 262 119.23 33.31 -4.73
C GLU A 262 118.97 31.81 -4.59
N GLN A 263 119.77 31.09 -3.79
CA GLN A 263 119.61 29.65 -3.55
C GLN A 263 118.31 29.33 -2.79
N LYS A 264 117.88 30.22 -1.89
CA LYS A 264 116.57 30.10 -1.23
C LYS A 264 115.43 30.23 -2.22
N ARG A 265 115.52 31.14 -3.19
CA ARG A 265 114.46 31.40 -4.19
C ARG A 265 114.24 30.22 -5.11
N VAL A 266 115.33 29.62 -5.61
CA VAL A 266 115.28 28.44 -6.49
C VAL A 266 114.80 27.20 -5.73
N ALA A 267 115.24 27.01 -4.49
CA ALA A 267 114.74 25.92 -3.64
C ALA A 267 113.26 26.07 -3.32
N LEU A 268 112.78 27.29 -3.01
CA LEU A 268 111.36 27.57 -2.79
C LEU A 268 110.50 27.25 -4.02
N LEU A 269 110.98 27.57 -5.23
CA LEU A 269 110.28 27.26 -6.47
C LEU A 269 110.20 25.75 -6.73
N HIS A 270 111.31 25.02 -6.58
CA HIS A 270 111.32 23.55 -6.75
C HIS A 270 110.48 22.83 -5.70
N ILE A 271 110.46 23.37 -4.48
CA ILE A 271 109.63 22.86 -3.39
C ILE A 271 108.15 23.11 -3.67
N ALA A 272 107.79 24.32 -4.12
CA ALA A 272 106.43 24.65 -4.51
C ALA A 272 105.95 23.76 -5.68
N GLU A 273 106.82 23.49 -6.67
CA GLU A 273 106.54 22.62 -7.81
C GLU A 273 106.30 21.16 -7.38
N ARG A 274 107.13 20.62 -6.47
CA ARG A 274 106.93 19.26 -5.93
C ARG A 274 105.72 19.14 -5.02
N GLY A 275 105.46 20.15 -4.19
CA GLY A 275 104.27 20.20 -3.34
C GLY A 275 103.00 20.20 -4.18
N LEU A 276 102.95 21.04 -5.22
CA LEU A 276 101.83 21.13 -6.15
C LEU A 276 101.56 19.81 -6.89
N GLN A 277 102.60 19.07 -7.27
CA GLN A 277 102.48 17.73 -7.85
C GLN A 277 101.93 16.69 -6.85
N ARG A 278 102.32 16.74 -5.57
CA ARG A 278 101.88 15.79 -4.54
C ARG A 278 100.44 16.02 -4.07
N VAL A 279 99.96 17.25 -4.06
CA VAL A 279 98.54 17.57 -3.84
C VAL A 279 97.69 17.48 -5.13
N GLY A 280 98.23 16.93 -6.22
CA GLY A 280 97.47 16.58 -7.43
C GLY A 280 97.24 17.72 -8.44
N PHE A 281 97.86 18.90 -8.25
CA PHE A 281 97.74 20.07 -9.15
C PHE A 281 98.88 20.15 -10.20
N GLY A 282 99.48 19.02 -10.56
CA GLY A 282 100.54 18.94 -11.57
C GLY A 282 99.99 18.80 -13.00
N PHE A 283 100.27 19.80 -13.84
CA PHE A 283 99.99 19.91 -15.28
C PHE A 283 99.90 18.56 -16.04
N MET A 284 98.70 18.22 -16.51
CA MET A 284 98.46 17.13 -17.46
C MET A 284 98.81 17.60 -18.89
N MET A 285 100.05 17.39 -19.33
CA MET A 285 100.42 17.44 -20.75
C MET A 285 100.88 16.04 -21.16
N GLY A 286 100.17 15.46 -22.13
CA GLY A 286 100.08 14.01 -22.33
C GLY A 286 101.28 13.29 -22.96
N SER A 287 101.24 11.96 -22.86
CA SER A 287 101.77 10.98 -23.81
C SER A 287 101.14 9.61 -23.50
N GLY A 288 100.66 8.91 -24.53
CA GLY A 288 99.80 7.73 -24.39
C GLY A 288 100.50 6.36 -24.48
N SER A 289 99.67 5.31 -24.43
CA SER A 289 99.94 3.87 -24.67
C SER A 289 100.65 3.15 -23.50
N ASN A 290 100.27 1.95 -23.02
CA ASN A 290 99.40 0.89 -23.52
C ASN A 290 99.10 -0.10 -22.36
N GLU A 291 98.08 -0.96 -22.56
CA GLU A 291 97.95 -2.34 -22.04
C GLU A 291 97.73 -2.63 -20.53
N GLN A 292 96.49 -2.97 -20.16
CA GLN A 292 96.06 -4.34 -19.76
C GLN A 292 94.72 -4.26 -18.99
N ALA A 293 93.62 -4.59 -19.68
CA ALA A 293 92.35 -4.94 -19.03
C ALA A 293 92.04 -6.40 -19.41
N THR A 294 92.62 -7.31 -18.63
CA THR A 294 92.36 -8.74 -18.66
C THR A 294 91.02 -9.03 -17.99
N GLU A 295 90.19 -9.76 -18.72
CA GLU A 295 88.97 -10.40 -18.23
C GLU A 295 89.28 -11.34 -17.06
N SER A 296 88.42 -11.34 -16.04
CA SER A 296 88.37 -12.45 -15.07
C SER A 296 86.92 -12.70 -14.64
N SER A 297 86.38 -13.74 -15.25
CA SER A 297 85.29 -14.54 -14.70
C SER A 297 85.86 -15.39 -13.55
N GLY A 298 85.10 -15.53 -12.46
CA GLY A 298 85.58 -16.21 -11.26
C GLY A 298 84.45 -16.60 -10.31
N ALA A 299 83.60 -17.53 -10.76
CA ALA A 299 82.77 -18.34 -9.87
C ALA A 299 83.69 -19.10 -8.90
N SER A 300 83.50 -18.87 -7.60
CA SER A 300 84.21 -19.61 -6.55
C SER A 300 83.26 -20.60 -5.90
N THR A 301 83.42 -21.85 -6.28
CA THR A 301 83.06 -23.01 -5.45
C THR A 301 84.03 -23.08 -4.27
N THR A 302 83.51 -23.28 -3.07
CA THR A 302 84.29 -23.87 -1.97
C THR A 302 83.46 -24.96 -1.31
N SER A 303 83.85 -26.19 -1.60
CA SER A 303 83.56 -27.36 -0.78
C SER A 303 84.61 -27.43 0.32
N ILE A 304 84.19 -27.36 1.58
CA ILE A 304 84.93 -27.97 2.69
C ILE A 304 83.90 -28.67 3.56
N GLY A 305 83.98 -29.99 3.56
CA GLY A 305 83.22 -30.83 4.46
C GLY A 305 83.66 -30.65 5.91
N SER A 306 82.75 -30.89 6.82
CA SER A 306 83.06 -31.29 8.19
C SER A 306 81.97 -32.26 8.62
N LYS A 307 82.36 -33.54 8.72
CA LYS A 307 81.67 -34.52 9.55
C LYS A 307 81.86 -34.09 11.00
N SER A 308 80.79 -34.05 11.79
CA SER A 308 80.86 -34.32 13.23
C SER A 308 79.45 -34.57 13.78
N ASP A 309 79.31 -35.66 14.52
CA ASP A 309 78.36 -36.00 15.59
C ASP A 309 76.94 -35.41 15.52
N GLY A 310 75.87 -36.19 15.43
CA GLY A 310 75.60 -37.35 16.29
C GLY A 310 74.76 -36.88 17.48
N SER A 311 73.46 -37.24 17.48
CA SER A 311 72.53 -37.17 18.63
C SER A 311 71.57 -35.97 18.75
N GLU A 312 70.69 -35.69 17.76
CA GLU A 312 69.46 -34.89 17.98
C GLU A 312 68.21 -35.41 17.21
N CYS A 313 68.23 -36.64 16.70
CA CYS A 313 67.18 -37.17 15.81
C CYS A 313 65.85 -37.56 16.51
N GLU A 314 65.74 -37.39 17.82
CA GLU A 314 64.51 -37.68 18.56
C GLU A 314 63.68 -36.40 18.87
N GLU A 315 64.31 -35.22 19.05
CA GLU A 315 63.61 -34.00 19.47
C GLU A 315 62.95 -33.25 18.29
N GLU A 316 63.61 -33.19 17.12
CA GLU A 316 63.01 -32.62 15.90
C GLU A 316 61.87 -33.47 15.35
N VAL A 317 61.95 -34.81 15.46
CA VAL A 317 60.89 -35.73 15.01
C VAL A 317 59.64 -35.59 15.90
N VAL A 318 59.83 -35.39 17.21
CA VAL A 318 58.74 -35.12 18.16
C VAL A 318 58.12 -33.73 17.91
N SER A 319 58.93 -32.73 17.56
CA SER A 319 58.45 -31.38 17.20
C SER A 319 57.66 -31.36 15.89
N LEU A 320 58.13 -32.08 14.87
CA LEU A 320 57.42 -32.26 13.60
C LEU A 320 56.12 -33.05 13.78
N ALA A 321 56.14 -34.13 14.56
CA ALA A 321 54.95 -34.92 14.88
C ALA A 321 53.89 -34.07 15.61
N SER A 322 54.30 -33.24 16.56
CA SER A 322 53.43 -32.29 17.26
C SER A 322 52.83 -31.23 16.32
N MET A 323 53.61 -30.71 15.37
CA MET A 323 53.13 -29.77 14.36
C MET A 323 52.10 -30.42 13.42
N VAL A 324 52.40 -31.63 12.94
CA VAL A 324 51.46 -32.41 12.09
C VAL A 324 50.19 -32.74 12.86
N GLU A 325 50.29 -33.14 14.13
CA GLU A 325 49.13 -33.41 14.98
C GLU A 325 48.25 -32.17 15.16
N LYS A 326 48.86 -30.99 15.36
CA LYS A 326 48.16 -29.71 15.46
C LYS A 326 47.46 -29.34 14.15
N ILE A 327 48.14 -29.51 13.02
CA ILE A 327 47.55 -29.30 11.68
C ILE A 327 46.37 -30.25 11.46
N MET A 328 46.52 -31.54 11.78
CA MET A 328 45.43 -32.51 11.64
C MET A 328 44.22 -32.20 12.55
N LYS A 329 44.45 -31.74 13.78
CA LYS A 329 43.37 -31.32 14.68
C LYS A 329 42.64 -30.09 14.13
N ASN A 330 43.38 -29.08 13.63
CA ASN A 330 42.79 -27.91 12.99
C ASN A 330 41.97 -28.29 11.74
N LEU A 331 42.53 -29.12 10.85
CA LEU A 331 41.83 -29.57 9.65
C LEU A 331 40.54 -30.34 9.99
N ARG A 332 40.55 -31.20 11.02
CA ARG A 332 39.33 -31.90 11.47
C ARG A 332 38.27 -30.95 11.99
N LEU A 333 38.69 -29.89 12.68
CA LEU A 333 37.79 -28.87 13.23
C LEU A 333 37.17 -28.04 12.10
N GLU A 334 37.99 -27.62 11.14
CA GLU A 334 37.56 -26.90 9.94
C GLU A 334 36.62 -27.73 9.06
N ILE A 335 36.93 -29.02 8.82
CA ILE A 335 36.02 -29.94 8.12
C ILE A 335 34.67 -30.05 8.85
N SER A 336 34.69 -30.05 10.18
CA SER A 336 33.46 -30.13 10.98
C SER A 336 32.65 -28.83 10.92
N GLN A 337 33.31 -27.67 10.90
CA GLN A 337 32.65 -26.37 10.71
C GLN A 337 32.06 -26.25 9.31
N LEU A 338 32.82 -26.57 8.26
CA LEU A 338 32.35 -26.52 6.87
C LEU A 338 31.14 -27.43 6.64
N ARG A 339 31.11 -28.62 7.25
CA ARG A 339 29.94 -29.50 7.20
C ARG A 339 28.71 -28.88 7.85
N ARG A 340 28.88 -28.20 8.98
CA ARG A 340 27.77 -27.51 9.67
C ARG A 340 27.24 -26.35 8.84
N SER A 341 28.14 -25.52 8.29
CA SER A 341 27.76 -24.41 7.41
C SER A 341 27.09 -24.87 6.12
N LEU A 342 27.52 -26.01 5.56
CA LEU A 342 26.85 -26.61 4.40
C LEU A 342 25.43 -27.06 4.73
N GLU A 343 25.23 -27.69 5.89
CA GLU A 343 23.91 -28.16 6.32
C GLU A 343 22.97 -26.98 6.64
N GLU A 344 23.49 -25.93 7.27
CA GLU A 344 22.77 -24.68 7.52
C GLU A 344 22.35 -24.00 6.21
N SER A 345 23.26 -23.91 5.24
CA SER A 345 22.97 -23.37 3.90
C SER A 345 21.90 -24.17 3.15
N ARG A 346 21.91 -25.51 3.28
CA ARG A 346 20.86 -26.36 2.72
C ARG A 346 19.51 -26.10 3.38
N SER A 347 19.47 -26.05 4.71
CA SER A 347 18.26 -25.75 5.46
C SER A 347 17.67 -24.38 5.08
N ASP A 348 18.52 -23.36 4.93
CA ASP A 348 18.08 -22.04 4.48
C ASP A 348 17.55 -22.06 3.04
N THR A 349 18.18 -22.83 2.16
CA THR A 349 17.72 -23.00 0.77
C THR A 349 16.34 -23.67 0.74
N GLU A 350 16.14 -24.74 1.51
CA GLU A 350 14.84 -25.42 1.63
C GLU A 350 13.76 -24.49 2.19
N ARG A 351 14.11 -23.69 3.21
CA ARG A 351 13.20 -22.69 3.79
C ARG A 351 12.81 -21.64 2.76
N LEU A 352 13.77 -21.08 2.03
CA LEU A 352 13.51 -20.10 0.96
C LEU A 352 12.68 -20.72 -0.16
N GLN A 353 12.96 -21.95 -0.56
CA GLN A 353 12.17 -22.67 -1.56
C GLN A 353 10.71 -22.82 -1.11
N SER A 354 10.48 -23.23 0.14
CA SER A 354 9.12 -23.36 0.70
C SER A 354 8.36 -22.04 0.76
N LEU A 355 9.06 -20.92 1.01
CA LEU A 355 8.47 -19.60 1.07
C LEU A 355 8.09 -19.12 -0.34
N THR A 356 8.97 -19.34 -1.32
CA THR A 356 8.71 -19.06 -2.73
C THR A 356 7.54 -19.88 -3.26
N GLU A 357 7.45 -21.17 -2.92
CA GLU A 357 6.33 -22.03 -3.32
C GLU A 357 5.00 -21.55 -2.73
N LYS A 358 4.98 -21.18 -1.44
CA LYS A 358 3.79 -20.57 -0.82
C LYS A 358 3.39 -19.25 -1.45
N GLN A 359 4.36 -18.40 -1.80
CA GLN A 359 4.08 -17.16 -2.52
C GLN A 359 3.52 -17.42 -3.91
N ALA A 360 4.07 -18.39 -4.64
CA ALA A 360 3.58 -18.79 -5.96
C ALA A 360 2.14 -19.32 -5.89
N GLN A 361 1.83 -20.19 -4.92
CA GLN A 361 0.47 -20.68 -4.71
C GLN A 361 -0.52 -19.56 -4.40
N LYS A 362 -0.14 -18.63 -3.52
CA LYS A 362 -0.99 -17.48 -3.17
C LYS A 362 -1.23 -16.55 -4.36
N LEU A 363 -0.22 -16.36 -5.22
CA LEU A 363 -0.37 -15.61 -6.46
C LEU A 363 -1.33 -16.29 -7.43
N GLU A 364 -1.26 -17.62 -7.56
CA GLU A 364 -2.17 -18.39 -8.39
C GLU A 364 -3.62 -18.30 -7.89
N GLU A 365 -3.83 -18.47 -6.57
CA GLU A 365 -5.14 -18.31 -5.93
C GLU A 365 -5.72 -16.90 -6.14
N ASN A 366 -4.91 -15.85 -5.92
CA ASN A 366 -5.32 -14.48 -6.18
C ASN A 366 -5.64 -14.23 -7.66
N THR A 367 -4.88 -14.83 -8.58
CA THR A 367 -5.11 -14.71 -10.02
C THR A 367 -6.47 -15.32 -10.42
N LEU A 368 -6.84 -16.46 -9.83
CA LEU A 368 -8.15 -17.07 -10.05
C LEU A 368 -9.28 -16.21 -9.46
N TYR A 369 -9.09 -15.67 -8.26
CA TYR A 369 -10.08 -14.80 -7.62
C TYR A 369 -10.32 -13.51 -8.42
N ILE A 370 -9.26 -12.91 -8.98
CA ILE A 370 -9.38 -11.73 -9.85
C ILE A 370 -10.22 -12.07 -11.09
N LYS A 371 -9.97 -13.21 -11.75
CA LYS A 371 -10.77 -13.63 -12.91
C LYS A 371 -12.24 -13.84 -12.58
N GLU A 372 -12.55 -14.42 -11.42
CA GLU A 372 -13.94 -14.59 -10.98
C GLU A 372 -14.64 -13.25 -10.77
N LEU A 373 -13.93 -12.25 -10.23
CA LEU A 373 -14.44 -10.89 -10.09
C LEU A 373 -14.65 -10.21 -11.45
N GLU A 374 -13.71 -10.35 -12.38
CA GLU A 374 -13.83 -9.82 -13.74
C GLU A 374 -15.03 -10.43 -14.49
N ASP A 375 -15.24 -11.75 -14.38
CA ASP A 375 -16.39 -12.43 -14.97
C ASP A 375 -17.71 -11.94 -14.35
N ARG A 376 -17.74 -11.74 -13.02
CA ARG A 376 -18.91 -11.20 -12.32
C ARG A 376 -19.21 -9.75 -12.74
N GLU A 377 -18.18 -8.93 -12.89
CA GLU A 377 -18.31 -7.55 -13.37
C GLU A 377 -18.88 -7.52 -14.79
N MET A 378 -18.38 -8.37 -15.68
CA MET A 378 -18.88 -8.49 -17.06
C MET A 378 -20.37 -8.85 -17.09
N VAL A 379 -20.79 -9.84 -16.30
CA VAL A 379 -22.22 -10.24 -16.21
C VAL A 379 -23.08 -9.11 -15.64
N LEU A 380 -22.61 -8.42 -14.60
CA LEU A 380 -23.34 -7.30 -14.02
C LEU A 380 -23.46 -6.14 -15.02
N ALA A 381 -22.41 -5.83 -15.76
CA ALA A 381 -22.45 -4.80 -16.81
C ALA A 381 -23.48 -5.15 -17.90
N GLN A 382 -23.50 -6.41 -18.35
CA GLN A 382 -24.49 -6.88 -19.32
C GLN A 382 -25.93 -6.78 -18.78
N ASN A 383 -26.15 -7.15 -17.52
CA ASN A 383 -27.47 -7.03 -16.89
C ASN A 383 -27.92 -5.57 -16.77
N VAL A 384 -27.00 -4.65 -16.47
CA VAL A 384 -27.30 -3.21 -16.42
C VAL A 384 -27.68 -2.68 -17.80
N ASP A 385 -26.96 -3.09 -18.85
CA ASP A 385 -27.28 -2.71 -20.23
C ASP A 385 -28.65 -3.25 -20.66
N GLU A 386 -29.00 -4.49 -20.29
CA GLU A 386 -30.32 -5.08 -20.56
C GLU A 386 -31.45 -4.31 -19.84
N LEU A 387 -31.28 -4.03 -18.54
CA LEU A 387 -32.24 -3.23 -17.78
C LEU A 387 -32.39 -1.81 -18.34
N LEU A 388 -31.31 -1.18 -18.81
CA LEU A 388 -31.38 0.13 -19.47
C LEU A 388 -32.17 0.08 -20.77
N MET A 389 -32.10 -1.02 -21.52
CA MET A 389 -32.91 -1.21 -22.71
C MET A 389 -34.40 -1.39 -22.36
N GLU A 390 -34.71 -2.18 -21.34
CA GLU A 390 -36.09 -2.38 -20.84
C GLU A 390 -36.69 -1.07 -20.31
N ILE A 391 -35.91 -0.26 -19.58
CA ILE A 391 -36.34 1.07 -19.12
C ILE A 391 -36.69 1.96 -20.33
N LYS A 392 -35.85 1.99 -21.38
CA LYS A 392 -36.15 2.80 -22.57
C LYS A 392 -37.41 2.34 -23.30
N GLU A 393 -37.66 1.03 -23.36
CA GLU A 393 -38.87 0.49 -23.97
C GLU A 393 -40.12 0.85 -23.15
N THR A 394 -40.06 0.67 -21.83
CA THR A 394 -41.16 1.02 -20.93
C THR A 394 -41.43 2.54 -20.90
N GLU A 395 -40.40 3.38 -20.97
CA GLU A 395 -40.54 4.83 -21.13
C GLU A 395 -41.25 5.19 -22.44
N ALA A 396 -40.93 4.49 -23.54
CA ALA A 396 -41.59 4.69 -24.82
C ALA A 396 -43.06 4.22 -24.80
N ASP A 397 -43.37 3.14 -24.09
CA ASP A 397 -44.75 2.71 -23.83
C ASP A 397 -45.51 3.76 -23.00
N VAL A 398 -44.91 4.25 -21.92
CA VAL A 398 -45.52 5.30 -21.08
C VAL A 398 -45.78 6.56 -21.90
N ALA A 399 -44.87 6.94 -22.80
CA ALA A 399 -45.09 8.08 -23.70
C ALA A 399 -46.28 7.85 -24.65
N ARG A 400 -46.39 6.64 -25.24
CA ARG A 400 -47.52 6.27 -26.09
C ARG A 400 -48.86 6.29 -25.34
N TRP A 401 -48.89 5.73 -24.12
CA TRP A 401 -50.09 5.76 -23.27
C TRP A 401 -50.48 7.18 -22.89
N ARG A 402 -49.52 8.05 -22.60
CA ARG A 402 -49.75 9.46 -22.31
C ARG A 402 -50.39 10.18 -23.50
N GLU A 403 -49.85 10.00 -24.70
CA GLU A 403 -50.40 10.58 -25.92
C GLU A 403 -51.84 10.10 -26.19
N ALA A 404 -52.11 8.80 -26.02
CA ALA A 404 -53.46 8.24 -26.15
C ALA A 404 -54.45 8.88 -25.17
N CYS A 405 -54.05 9.06 -23.91
CA CYS A 405 -54.88 9.72 -22.89
C CYS A 405 -55.16 11.19 -23.25
N GLU A 406 -54.15 11.93 -23.75
CA GLU A 406 -54.33 13.31 -24.18
C GLU A 406 -55.33 13.43 -25.34
N LEU A 407 -55.25 12.52 -26.32
CA LEU A 407 -56.19 12.47 -27.44
C LEU A 407 -57.62 12.13 -26.99
N GLU A 408 -57.78 11.21 -26.04
CA GLU A 408 -59.10 10.89 -25.46
C GLU A 408 -59.71 12.07 -24.72
N VAL A 409 -58.91 12.80 -23.93
CA VAL A 409 -59.34 14.03 -23.24
C VAL A 409 -59.77 15.10 -24.26
N GLU A 410 -59.00 15.29 -25.32
CA GLU A 410 -59.32 16.28 -26.37
C GLU A 410 -60.58 15.90 -27.15
N ALA A 411 -60.78 14.61 -27.44
CA ALA A 411 -62.02 14.09 -28.02
C ALA A 411 -63.21 14.31 -27.09
N GLY A 412 -63.05 14.03 -25.79
CA GLY A 412 -64.07 14.26 -24.77
C GLY A 412 -64.48 15.73 -24.65
N LYS A 413 -63.51 16.65 -24.68
CA LYS A 413 -63.79 18.10 -24.68
C LYS A 413 -64.61 18.52 -25.91
N LYS A 414 -64.24 18.05 -27.11
CA LYS A 414 -64.97 18.36 -28.35
C LYS A 414 -66.41 17.87 -28.31
N GLU A 415 -66.65 16.65 -27.83
CA GLU A 415 -68.01 16.10 -27.68
C GLU A 415 -68.85 16.96 -26.72
N VAL A 416 -68.27 17.41 -25.60
CA VAL A 416 -68.95 18.32 -24.65
C VAL A 416 -69.30 19.66 -25.31
N GLU A 417 -68.35 20.27 -26.02
CA GLU A 417 -68.59 21.53 -26.75
C GLU A 417 -69.69 21.40 -27.81
N GLU A 418 -69.75 20.27 -28.53
CA GLU A 418 -70.81 20.00 -29.52
C GLU A 418 -72.18 19.84 -28.85
N ARG A 419 -72.26 19.14 -27.72
CA ARG A 419 -73.50 19.02 -26.94
C ARG A 419 -73.96 20.36 -26.39
N GLU A 420 -73.06 21.20 -25.91
CA GLU A 420 -73.41 22.55 -25.43
C GLU A 420 -73.97 23.43 -26.55
N LYS A 421 -73.40 23.36 -27.77
CA LYS A 421 -73.93 24.07 -28.94
C LYS A 421 -75.35 23.63 -29.30
N LEU A 422 -75.65 22.33 -29.21
CA LEU A 422 -76.99 21.79 -29.46
C LEU A 422 -78.02 22.23 -28.42
N LEU A 423 -77.61 22.47 -27.17
CA LEU A 423 -78.49 22.98 -26.10
C LEU A 423 -78.76 24.49 -26.20
N GLN A 424 -77.99 25.23 -27.00
CA GLN A 424 -78.15 26.67 -27.22
C GLN A 424 -78.97 27.02 -28.47
N LEU A 425 -79.36 26.02 -29.27
CA LEU A 425 -80.31 26.11 -30.39
C LEU A 425 -81.71 25.71 -29.93
#